data_AF-A0A1D1Z8E4-F1
#
_entry.id   AF-A0A1D1Z8E4-F1
#
_cell.length_a   1.000
_cell.length_b   1.000
_cell.length_c   1.000
_cell.angle_alpha   90.00
_cell.angle_beta   90.00
_cell.angle_gamma   90.00
#
_symmetry.space_group_name_H-M   'P 1'
#
loop_
_entity.id
_entity.type
_entity.pdbx_description
1 polymer ?
#
loop_
_entity_poly.entity_id
_entity_poly.type
_entity_poly.pdbx_seq_one_letter_code
_entity_poly.pdbx_strand_id
1 'polypeptide(L)'
;MRLWSAANYQCLHEYCTPGTNSLVDFDFDESKVVGLIGSQICIWRRHSGKTSILQPKEGTFARSLSMCYSDPEAVVGCEDGRCRVFDMYGGNCSRIIRMHAGPVTCLCLTDEQLIIGGSSFGSITVADLSSGERVAVLKSTISPIGP
;
A
#
# COMPACT_ATOMS: atom_id res chain seq x y z
N MET A 1 -16.21 -0.69 5.82
CA MET A 1 -15.73 0.70 5.61
C MET A 1 -16.91 1.57 5.19
N ARG A 2 -16.97 2.83 5.61
CA ARG A 2 -18.07 3.75 5.24
C ARG A 2 -17.49 5.05 4.68
N LEU A 3 -18.06 5.54 3.59
CA LEU A 3 -17.74 6.85 3.03
C LEU A 3 -18.75 7.88 3.54
N TRP A 4 -18.24 8.96 4.10
CA TRP A 4 -19.05 10.04 4.65
C TRP A 4 -18.80 11.33 3.90
N SER A 5 -19.84 12.13 3.73
CA SER A 5 -19.71 13.50 3.25
C SER A 5 -19.24 14.41 4.38
N ALA A 6 -18.16 15.16 4.16
CA ALA A 6 -17.69 16.16 5.13
C ALA A 6 -18.60 17.39 5.21
N ALA A 7 -19.41 17.65 4.17
CA ALA A 7 -20.27 18.84 4.10
C ALA A 7 -21.56 18.69 4.91
N ASN A 8 -22.13 17.49 4.97
CA ASN A 8 -23.40 17.24 5.64
C ASN A 8 -23.38 16.05 6.61
N TYR A 9 -22.23 15.42 6.82
CA TYR A 9 -22.00 14.31 7.77
C TYR A 9 -22.90 13.09 7.54
N GLN A 10 -23.39 12.91 6.31
CA GLN A 10 -24.20 11.75 5.95
C GLN A 10 -23.33 10.62 5.38
N CYS A 11 -23.72 9.38 5.71
CA CYS A 11 -23.12 8.19 5.12
C CYS A 11 -23.57 8.10 3.66
N LEU A 12 -22.62 8.19 2.73
CA LEU A 12 -22.87 8.09 1.30
C LEU A 12 -22.88 6.64 0.84
N HIS A 13 -21.89 5.86 1.30
CA HIS A 13 -21.72 4.46 0.90
C HIS A 13 -21.18 3.61 2.04
N GLU A 14 -21.58 2.34 2.04
CA GLU A 14 -21.05 1.31 2.94
C GLU A 14 -20.44 0.18 2.11
N TYR A 15 -19.19 -0.14 2.42
CA TYR A 15 -18.38 -1.14 1.75
C TYR A 15 -18.10 -2.30 2.71
N CYS A 16 -18.59 -3.49 2.37
CA CYS A 16 -18.32 -4.71 3.12
C CYS A 16 -16.87 -5.15 2.90
N THR A 17 -16.17 -5.43 3.99
CA THR A 17 -14.82 -6.00 3.97
C THR A 17 -14.93 -7.53 4.06
N PRO A 18 -14.16 -8.28 3.26
CA PRO A 18 -14.20 -9.74 3.33
C PRO A 18 -13.55 -10.27 4.62
N GLY A 19 -14.20 -11.25 5.24
CA GLY A 19 -13.68 -11.94 6.42
C GLY A 19 -13.64 -11.08 7.69
N THR A 20 -12.87 -11.54 8.68
CA THR A 20 -12.71 -10.91 10.00
C THR A 20 -11.40 -10.12 10.15
N ASN A 21 -10.62 -10.02 9.07
CA ASN A 21 -9.33 -9.34 9.09
C ASN A 21 -9.50 -7.82 9.20
N SER A 22 -8.56 -7.18 9.89
CA SER A 22 -8.54 -5.71 10.04
C SER A 22 -8.02 -5.04 8.76
N LEU A 23 -8.55 -3.84 8.49
CA LEU A 23 -8.01 -2.94 7.47
C LEU A 23 -6.63 -2.45 7.95
N VAL A 24 -5.62 -2.68 7.13
CA VAL A 24 -4.24 -2.23 7.39
C VAL A 24 -4.07 -0.82 6.86
N ASP A 25 -4.46 -0.60 5.60
CA ASP A 25 -4.30 0.67 4.92
C ASP A 25 -5.29 0.77 3.74
N PHE A 26 -5.53 1.97 3.23
CA PHE A 26 -6.41 2.18 2.08
C PHE A 26 -6.02 3.44 1.31
N ASP A 27 -6.39 3.46 0.04
CA ASP A 27 -6.21 4.60 -0.85
C ASP A 27 -7.34 4.60 -1.89
N PHE A 28 -7.57 5.70 -2.59
CA PHE A 28 -8.72 5.84 -3.47
C PHE A 28 -8.55 6.85 -4.60
N ASP A 29 -9.33 6.66 -5.65
CA ASP A 29 -9.54 7.64 -6.70
C ASP A 29 -11.05 7.95 -6.85
N GLU A 30 -11.41 8.65 -7.92
CA GLU A 30 -12.81 8.96 -8.23
C GLU A 30 -13.66 7.71 -8.54
N SER A 31 -13.05 6.65 -9.04
CA SER A 31 -13.70 5.44 -9.53
C SER A 31 -13.82 4.33 -8.48
N LYS A 32 -12.84 4.20 -7.57
CA LYS A 32 -12.70 3.07 -6.67
C LYS A 32 -11.95 3.41 -5.39
N VAL A 33 -12.20 2.61 -4.37
CA VAL A 33 -11.37 2.52 -3.17
C VAL A 33 -10.59 1.21 -3.23
N VAL A 34 -9.31 1.28 -2.92
CA VAL A 34 -8.41 0.13 -2.79
C VAL A 34 -8.05 0.01 -1.32
N GLY A 35 -8.13 -1.21 -0.76
CA GLY A 35 -7.83 -1.44 0.65
C GLY A 35 -7.02 -2.70 0.86
N LEU A 36 -6.05 -2.61 1.75
CA LEU A 36 -5.23 -3.71 2.20
C LEU A 36 -5.84 -4.29 3.47
N ILE A 37 -6.34 -5.53 3.40
CA ILE A 37 -6.98 -6.23 4.52
C ILE A 37 -6.18 -7.52 4.78
N GLY A 38 -5.40 -7.53 5.86
CA GLY A 38 -4.41 -8.58 6.11
C GLY A 38 -3.41 -8.70 4.94
N SER A 39 -3.54 -9.77 4.15
CA SER A 39 -2.73 -10.02 2.94
C SER A 39 -3.51 -9.89 1.63
N GLN A 40 -4.73 -9.36 1.68
CA GLN A 40 -5.63 -9.24 0.53
C GLN A 40 -5.73 -7.78 0.09
N ILE A 41 -5.76 -7.55 -1.22
CA ILE A 41 -6.07 -6.24 -1.79
C ILE A 41 -7.52 -6.31 -2.25
N CYS A 42 -8.35 -5.44 -1.71
CA CYS A 42 -9.77 -5.34 -2.03
C CYS A 42 -10.02 -4.05 -2.80
N ILE A 43 -10.87 -4.14 -3.83
CA ILE A 43 -11.23 -3.03 -4.70
C ILE A 43 -12.74 -2.87 -4.66
N TRP A 44 -13.21 -1.71 -4.23
CA TRP A 44 -14.63 -1.36 -4.20
C TRP A 44 -14.89 -0.26 -5.22
N ARG A 45 -15.69 -0.54 -6.25
CA ARG A 45 -16.08 0.48 -7.24
C ARG A 45 -17.14 1.40 -6.68
N ARG A 46 -16.91 2.71 -6.76
CA ARG A 46 -17.77 3.74 -6.15
C ARG A 46 -19.15 3.84 -6.78
N HIS A 47 -19.26 3.72 -8.11
CA HIS A 47 -20.54 3.90 -8.82
C HIS A 47 -21.35 2.62 -9.05
N SER A 48 -20.70 1.46 -9.08
CA SER A 48 -21.37 0.19 -9.43
C SER A 48 -21.70 -0.69 -8.23
N GLY A 49 -21.16 -0.37 -7.04
CA GLY A 49 -21.25 -1.21 -5.84
C GLY A 49 -20.54 -2.58 -5.96
N LYS A 50 -19.91 -2.88 -7.10
CA LYS A 50 -19.19 -4.13 -7.32
C LYS A 50 -17.88 -4.13 -6.54
N THR A 51 -17.61 -5.25 -5.89
CA THR A 51 -16.39 -5.51 -5.12
C THR A 51 -15.59 -6.60 -5.80
N SER A 52 -14.30 -6.39 -5.96
CA SER A 52 -13.35 -7.39 -6.45
C SER A 52 -12.25 -7.57 -5.42
N ILE A 53 -11.90 -8.82 -5.14
CA ILE A 53 -10.87 -9.18 -4.16
C ILE A 53 -9.72 -9.80 -4.93
N LEU A 54 -8.55 -9.21 -4.77
CA LEU A 54 -7.29 -9.75 -5.25
C LEU A 54 -6.62 -10.48 -4.11
N GLN A 55 -6.50 -11.78 -4.31
CA GLN A 55 -5.65 -12.62 -3.49
C GLN A 55 -4.35 -12.84 -4.26
N PRO A 56 -3.20 -12.45 -3.70
CA PRO A 56 -1.91 -12.79 -4.27
C PRO A 56 -1.85 -14.31 -4.50
N LYS A 57 -1.70 -14.72 -5.76
CA LYS A 57 -1.64 -16.14 -6.15
C LYS A 57 -0.40 -16.86 -5.61
N GLU A 58 0.63 -16.11 -5.22
CA GLU A 58 1.91 -16.63 -4.75
C GLU A 58 2.02 -16.57 -3.24
N GLY A 59 1.77 -17.71 -2.57
CA GLY A 59 2.28 -18.07 -1.25
C GLY A 59 2.03 -17.09 -0.08
N THR A 60 2.33 -17.55 1.13
CA THR A 60 2.29 -16.67 2.30
C THR A 60 3.47 -15.69 2.23
N PHE A 61 3.23 -14.45 1.82
CA PHE A 61 4.24 -13.38 1.92
C PHE A 61 4.24 -12.77 3.33
N ALA A 62 5.32 -12.05 3.67
CA ALA A 62 5.47 -11.39 4.95
C ALA A 62 4.30 -10.45 5.25
N ARG A 63 4.02 -10.22 6.54
CA ARG A 63 2.89 -9.39 6.98
C ARG A 63 2.92 -8.02 6.30
N SER A 64 1.79 -7.65 5.70
CA SER A 64 1.58 -6.33 5.10
C SER A 64 1.40 -5.28 6.19
N LEU A 65 1.98 -4.10 6.01
CA LEU A 65 2.01 -3.03 7.02
C LEU A 65 1.52 -1.68 6.49
N SER A 66 1.63 -1.44 5.18
CA SER A 66 1.24 -0.18 4.56
C SER A 66 0.92 -0.40 3.08
N MET A 67 0.21 0.55 2.47
CA MET A 67 -0.12 0.53 1.05
C MET A 67 -0.10 1.94 0.45
N CYS A 68 0.27 2.05 -0.82
CA CYS A 68 -0.10 3.18 -1.67
C CYS A 68 -0.58 2.68 -3.03
N TYR A 69 -1.24 3.54 -3.79
CA TYR A 69 -1.97 3.14 -4.99
C TYR A 69 -1.83 4.17 -6.13
N SER A 70 -1.68 3.68 -7.38
CA SER A 70 -1.89 4.45 -8.60
C SER A 70 -2.30 3.50 -9.70
N ASP A 71 -3.43 3.75 -10.38
CA ASP A 71 -3.97 2.80 -11.36
C ASP A 71 -2.95 2.44 -12.46
N PRO A 72 -2.68 1.15 -12.74
CA PRO A 72 -3.36 -0.07 -12.27
C PRO A 72 -2.70 -0.75 -11.05
N GLU A 73 -1.72 -0.13 -10.42
CA GLU A 73 -0.82 -0.75 -9.45
C GLU A 73 -1.18 -0.42 -8.00
N ALA A 74 -1.10 -1.44 -7.14
CA ALA A 74 -1.09 -1.28 -5.69
C ALA A 74 0.27 -1.71 -5.15
N VAL A 75 0.90 -0.86 -4.35
CA VAL A 75 2.21 -1.12 -3.74
C VAL A 75 1.99 -1.42 -2.27
N VAL A 76 2.42 -2.61 -1.82
CA VAL A 76 2.28 -3.07 -0.44
C VAL A 76 3.63 -3.11 0.24
N GLY A 77 3.76 -2.42 1.36
CA GLY A 77 4.94 -2.44 2.22
C GLY A 77 4.84 -3.59 3.22
N CYS A 78 5.91 -4.39 3.33
CA CYS A 78 5.91 -5.61 4.14
C CYS A 78 6.92 -5.56 5.29
N GLU A 79 6.70 -6.44 6.27
CA GLU A 79 7.58 -6.63 7.42
C GLU A 79 9.00 -7.07 7.05
N ASP A 80 9.18 -7.73 5.89
CA ASP A 80 10.48 -8.18 5.39
C ASP A 80 11.32 -7.07 4.72
N GLY A 81 10.87 -5.82 4.81
CA GLY A 81 11.55 -4.65 4.23
C GLY A 81 11.43 -4.53 2.71
N ARG A 82 10.57 -5.35 2.10
CA ARG A 82 10.27 -5.29 0.68
C ARG A 82 8.92 -4.62 0.44
N CYS A 83 8.83 -3.97 -0.71
CA CYS A 83 7.56 -3.57 -1.31
C CYS A 83 7.18 -4.54 -2.40
N ARG A 84 5.91 -4.92 -2.45
CA ARG A 84 5.35 -5.77 -3.49
C ARG A 84 4.39 -4.95 -4.32
N VAL A 85 4.63 -4.89 -5.62
CA VAL A 85 3.77 -4.18 -6.58
C VAL A 85 2.83 -5.19 -7.21
N PHE A 86 1.55 -4.91 -7.16
CA PHE A 86 0.50 -5.76 -7.70
C PHE A 86 -0.18 -5.06 -8.87
N ASP A 87 -0.21 -5.71 -10.02
CA ASP A 87 -1.13 -5.34 -11.10
C ASP A 87 -2.54 -5.77 -10.69
N MET A 88 -3.41 -4.79 -10.44
CA MET A 88 -4.75 -5.05 -9.95
C MET A 88 -5.67 -5.69 -10.98
N TYR A 89 -5.37 -5.55 -12.27
CA TYR A 89 -6.19 -6.10 -13.35
C TYR A 89 -5.69 -7.48 -13.77
N GLY A 90 -4.38 -7.70 -13.76
CA GLY A 90 -3.76 -9.00 -13.97
C GLY A 90 -3.85 -9.94 -12.76
N GLY A 91 -4.00 -9.38 -11.56
CA GLY A 91 -4.12 -10.12 -10.30
C GLY A 91 -2.84 -10.85 -9.87
N ASN A 92 -1.68 -10.35 -10.30
CA ASN A 92 -0.38 -10.95 -10.00
C ASN A 92 0.56 -9.90 -9.36
N CYS A 93 1.53 -10.38 -8.59
CA CYS A 93 2.65 -9.57 -8.13
C CYS A 93 3.55 -9.26 -9.33
N SER A 94 3.52 -8.02 -9.84
CA SER A 94 4.35 -7.61 -10.97
C SER A 94 5.79 -7.37 -10.56
N ARG A 95 6.04 -7.05 -9.28
CA ARG A 95 7.38 -6.69 -8.82
C ARG A 95 7.60 -6.84 -7.32
N ILE A 96 8.87 -7.06 -6.95
CA ILE A 96 9.35 -6.99 -5.58
C ILE A 96 10.53 -6.01 -5.50
N ILE A 97 10.36 -4.92 -4.75
CA ILE A 97 11.35 -3.85 -4.58
C ILE A 97 11.96 -3.96 -3.18
N ARG A 98 13.29 -4.06 -3.10
CA ARG A 98 14.01 -4.10 -1.81
C ARG A 98 14.29 -2.69 -1.30
N MET A 99 13.38 -2.17 -0.48
CA MET A 99 13.52 -0.81 0.05
C MET A 99 14.42 -0.75 1.28
N HIS A 100 14.24 -1.67 2.23
CA HIS A 100 14.85 -1.62 3.56
C HIS A 100 15.35 -2.98 4.04
N ALA A 101 16.16 -2.99 5.09
CA ALA A 101 16.59 -4.21 5.78
C ALA A 101 15.58 -4.67 6.85
N GLY A 102 14.63 -3.81 7.20
CA GLY A 102 13.56 -4.07 8.16
C GLY A 102 12.23 -3.51 7.65
N PRO A 103 11.17 -3.61 8.45
CA PRO A 103 9.78 -3.34 8.06
C PRO A 103 9.59 -2.04 7.26
N VAL A 104 8.77 -2.09 6.21
CA VAL A 104 8.27 -0.90 5.50
C VAL A 104 6.96 -0.47 6.14
N THR A 105 7.04 0.50 7.05
CA THR A 105 5.93 0.87 7.94
C THR A 105 5.00 1.93 7.38
N CYS A 106 5.43 2.65 6.34
CA CYS A 106 4.62 3.63 5.64
C CYS A 106 5.09 3.75 4.20
N LEU A 107 4.15 4.08 3.31
CA LEU A 107 4.36 4.24 1.89
C LEU A 107 3.66 5.50 1.39
N CYS A 108 4.23 6.10 0.35
CA CYS A 108 3.61 7.13 -0.47
C CYS A 108 4.05 6.92 -1.91
N LEU A 109 3.18 7.26 -2.86
CA LEU A 109 3.48 7.27 -4.29
C LEU A 109 3.31 8.70 -4.79
N THR A 110 4.29 9.16 -5.56
CA THR A 110 4.32 10.50 -6.16
C THR A 110 3.76 10.47 -7.58
N ASP A 111 3.38 11.64 -8.10
CA ASP A 111 2.91 11.78 -9.49
C ASP A 111 3.99 11.38 -10.50
N GLU A 112 5.27 11.53 -10.14
CA GLU A 112 6.43 11.09 -10.93
C GLU A 112 6.71 9.57 -10.82
N GLN A 113 5.78 8.79 -10.28
CA GLN A 113 5.91 7.33 -10.13
C GLN A 113 7.08 6.90 -9.22
N LEU A 114 7.44 7.74 -8.25
CA LEU A 114 8.38 7.37 -7.20
C LEU A 114 7.66 6.83 -5.97
N ILE A 115 8.07 5.65 -5.52
CA ILE A 115 7.68 5.08 -4.23
C ILE A 115 8.61 5.63 -3.14
N ILE A 116 8.02 6.21 -2.11
CA ILE A 116 8.73 6.65 -0.90
C ILE A 116 8.29 5.75 0.24
N GLY A 117 9.25 5.04 0.86
CA GLY A 117 8.97 4.11 1.94
C GLY A 117 9.79 4.41 3.18
N GLY A 118 9.15 4.48 4.34
CA GLY A 118 9.81 4.62 5.65
C GLY A 118 10.02 3.28 6.34
N SER A 119 11.07 3.19 7.16
CA SER A 119 11.37 2.00 7.97
C SER A 119 11.44 2.31 9.46
N SER A 120 11.11 1.30 10.28
CA SER A 120 11.31 1.32 11.73
C SER A 120 12.79 1.50 12.14
N PHE A 121 13.73 1.31 11.20
CA PHE A 121 15.17 1.55 11.43
C PHE A 121 15.61 2.98 11.12
N GLY A 122 14.68 3.91 10.89
CA GLY A 122 14.98 5.35 10.80
C GLY A 122 15.52 5.81 9.45
N SER A 123 15.31 5.04 8.38
CA SER A 123 15.61 5.44 7.00
C SER A 123 14.36 5.55 6.14
N ILE A 124 14.42 6.46 5.17
CA ILE A 124 13.46 6.58 4.08
C ILE A 124 14.20 6.20 2.80
N THR A 125 13.58 5.37 1.97
CA THR A 125 14.11 4.99 0.66
C THR A 125 13.16 5.53 -0.40
N VAL A 126 13.73 6.09 -1.46
CA VAL A 126 13.00 6.48 -2.67
C VAL A 126 13.38 5.51 -3.77
N ALA A 127 12.40 4.93 -4.43
CA ALA A 127 12.58 4.01 -5.55
C ALA A 127 11.65 4.38 -6.70
N ASP A 128 12.12 4.17 -7.92
CA ASP A 128 11.30 4.34 -9.11
C ASP A 128 10.38 3.12 -9.26
N LEU A 129 9.08 3.33 -9.44
CA LEU A 129 8.09 2.26 -9.54
C LEU A 129 8.33 1.42 -10.80
N SER A 130 8.63 2.09 -11.92
CA SER A 130 8.72 1.51 -13.26
C SER A 130 9.95 0.63 -13.50
N SER A 131 11.07 0.92 -12.85
CA SER A 131 12.34 0.18 -12.90
C SER A 131 12.62 -0.62 -11.62
N GLY A 132 12.03 -0.21 -10.49
CA GLY A 132 12.27 -0.82 -9.17
C GLY A 132 13.61 -0.42 -8.59
N GLU A 133 14.35 0.45 -9.28
CA GLU A 133 15.66 0.91 -8.87
C GLU A 133 15.55 1.92 -7.75
N ARG A 134 16.53 1.87 -6.84
CA ARG A 134 16.62 2.79 -5.74
C ARG A 134 17.21 4.12 -6.24
N VAL A 135 16.45 5.19 -6.09
CA VAL A 135 16.85 6.54 -6.46
C VAL A 135 17.63 7.22 -5.33
N ALA A 136 17.16 7.10 -4.09
CA ALA A 136 17.79 7.76 -2.95
C ALA A 136 17.54 7.03 -1.62
N VAL A 137 18.38 7.34 -0.63
CA VAL A 137 18.17 6.96 0.77
C VAL A 137 18.38 8.18 1.64
N LEU A 138 17.38 8.52 2.44
CA LEU A 138 17.43 9.55 3.47
C LEU A 138 17.61 8.85 4.81
N LYS A 139 18.62 9.24 5.58
CA LYS A 139 18.87 8.74 6.93
C LYS A 139 18.83 9.92 7.88
N SER A 140 18.33 9.70 9.10
CA SER A 140 18.49 10.68 10.16
C SER A 140 19.98 10.95 10.40
N THR A 141 20.33 12.23 10.56
CA THR A 141 21.69 12.66 10.95
C THR A 141 21.95 12.50 12.44
N ILE A 142 20.95 12.09 13.23
CA ILE A 142 21.08 11.83 14.65
C ILE A 142 21.80 10.49 14.81
N SER A 143 23.12 10.54 14.96
CA SER A 143 23.89 9.45 15.56
C SER A 143 23.26 9.09 16.91
N PRO A 144 23.17 7.80 17.28
CA PRO A 144 22.72 7.46 18.63
C PRO A 144 23.65 8.18 19.60
N ILE A 145 23.08 9.05 20.43
CA ILE A 145 23.78 9.53 21.61
C ILE A 145 23.91 8.26 22.45
N GLY A 146 25.13 7.71 22.47
CA GLY A 146 25.42 6.48 23.20
C GLY A 146 25.04 6.62 24.69
N PRO A 147 24.81 5.50 25.39
CA PRO A 147 24.55 5.51 26.83
C PRO A 147 25.70 6.13 27.62
#